data_AF-A0A7J6EL34-F1
#
_entry.id   AF-A0A7J6EL34-F1
#
_cell.length_a   1.000
_cell.length_b   1.000
_cell.length_c   1.000
_cell.angle_alpha   90.00
_cell.angle_beta   90.00
_cell.angle_gamma   90.00
#
_symmetry.space_group_name_H-M   'P 1'
#
loop_
_entity.id
_entity.type
_entity.pdbx_description
1 polymer ?
#
loop_
_entity_poly.entity_id
_entity_poly.type
_entity_poly.pdbx_seq_one_letter_code
_entity_poly.pdbx_strand_id
1 'polypeptide(L)'
;MALLCRASAPSTLLLPPPPTPITGFSNLSCFEKCSSVVMIGAIGRRRNKLIQTRRFALVDEQDQVSFTQEENSLIEALVGTQGRGRSASPQQLTDVERAVKVLEDLKGVPDPTSSDLIEGRWQLMFTTRPGTASPIQRTFVGVDFFSVIQEVYLRSNDPRVSNIVKFSDFIGELKVEAIASIKDGKRILFQFDRAAFSFKFLPFKFPYPVPFRLLGDEAKGWLDTTYLSPSGNLRISRGNKGTTFVLQKKTEIRQKLLSAISTDKGVLEAIDELISTYKEKGIGEIELQEGEWQMLWSSQYLVDILLGLKFSMVGTFVKSDTNTYDVTMDDAAIVAGGFGYPLELGSKFVLELLYSDDKIRITRGYNKIMEPTKNSDELERPSSGPGTRIS
;
A
#
# COMPACT_ATOMS: atom_id res chain seq x y z
N MET A 1 0.37 -30.93 44.81
CA MET A 1 1.62 -31.73 44.83
C MET A 1 1.45 -32.89 43.85
N ALA A 2 2.53 -33.32 43.18
CA ALA A 2 2.44 -33.98 41.88
C ALA A 2 1.78 -35.38 41.87
N LEU A 3 1.15 -35.72 40.73
CA LEU A 3 0.92 -37.09 40.29
C LEU A 3 1.04 -37.16 38.76
N LEU A 4 2.09 -37.84 38.31
CA LEU A 4 2.38 -38.14 36.90
C LEU A 4 1.59 -39.38 36.47
N CYS A 5 1.03 -39.37 35.26
CA CYS A 5 0.87 -40.59 34.47
C CYS A 5 0.95 -40.27 32.97
N ARG A 6 1.59 -41.15 32.20
CA ARG A 6 1.90 -40.96 30.77
C ARG A 6 0.66 -41.13 29.88
N ALA A 7 0.63 -40.43 28.75
CA ALA A 7 -0.13 -40.81 27.56
C ALA A 7 0.73 -40.62 26.30
N SER A 8 0.47 -41.41 25.27
CA SER A 8 1.31 -41.60 24.07
C SER A 8 1.12 -40.54 22.98
N ALA A 9 2.19 -40.29 22.23
CA ALA A 9 2.13 -39.53 20.97
C ALA A 9 1.64 -40.40 19.80
N PRO A 10 1.05 -39.77 18.76
CA PRO A 10 1.09 -40.31 17.40
C PRO A 10 1.68 -39.32 16.38
N SER A 11 2.75 -39.77 15.73
CA SER A 11 3.06 -39.59 14.29
C SER A 11 2.84 -38.23 13.62
N THR A 12 3.92 -37.43 13.56
CA THR A 12 4.07 -36.33 12.59
C THR A 12 4.29 -36.90 11.19
N LEU A 13 3.40 -36.60 10.24
CA LEU A 13 3.65 -36.86 8.81
C LEU A 13 4.64 -35.82 8.26
N LEU A 14 5.89 -36.25 8.04
CA LEU A 14 6.92 -35.49 7.36
C LEU A 14 6.60 -35.41 5.86
N LEU A 15 6.38 -34.20 5.34
CA LEU A 15 6.41 -33.94 3.91
C LEU A 15 7.87 -33.92 3.42
N PRO A 16 8.18 -34.45 2.23
CA PRO A 16 9.53 -34.40 1.68
C PRO A 16 9.91 -32.96 1.27
N PRO A 17 11.20 -32.58 1.36
CA PRO A 17 11.67 -31.26 0.92
C PRO A 17 11.57 -31.09 -0.60
N PRO A 18 11.43 -29.85 -1.11
CA PRO A 18 11.43 -29.57 -2.54
C PRO A 18 12.80 -29.84 -3.18
N PRO A 19 12.86 -30.21 -4.47
CA PRO A 19 14.11 -30.48 -5.16
C PRO A 19 14.94 -29.20 -5.36
N THR A 20 16.25 -29.32 -5.17
CA THR A 20 17.22 -28.26 -5.48
C THR A 20 17.43 -28.11 -7.00
N PRO A 21 17.66 -26.89 -7.51
CA PRO A 21 17.91 -26.66 -8.93
C PRO A 21 19.31 -27.17 -9.33
N ILE A 22 19.36 -27.98 -10.38
CA ILE A 22 20.60 -28.49 -10.97
C ILE A 22 21.18 -27.45 -11.93
N THR A 23 22.33 -26.87 -11.60
CA THR A 23 23.09 -25.97 -12.49
C THR A 23 24.02 -26.77 -13.42
N GLY A 24 23.50 -27.18 -14.57
CA GLY A 24 24.27 -27.80 -15.64
C GLY A 24 24.54 -26.84 -16.80
N PHE A 25 25.79 -26.39 -16.95
CA PHE A 25 26.22 -25.62 -18.13
C PHE A 25 26.14 -26.47 -19.41
N SER A 26 25.64 -25.89 -20.50
CA SER A 26 26.14 -26.20 -21.83
C SER A 26 25.94 -25.01 -22.78
N ASN A 27 27.06 -24.52 -23.31
CA ASN A 27 27.06 -23.58 -24.43
C ASN A 27 26.62 -24.31 -25.69
N LEU A 28 25.82 -23.67 -26.55
CA LEU A 28 25.79 -23.95 -27.98
C LEU A 28 25.34 -22.70 -28.74
N SER A 29 25.93 -22.49 -29.92
CA SER A 29 25.96 -21.20 -30.60
C SER A 29 25.48 -21.27 -32.05
N CYS A 30 24.83 -20.17 -32.48
CA CYS A 30 24.88 -19.59 -33.82
C CYS A 30 24.06 -20.22 -34.98
N PHE A 31 23.70 -19.32 -35.94
CA PHE A 31 22.95 -19.54 -37.22
C PHE A 31 21.49 -20.06 -37.04
N GLU A 32 20.45 -19.66 -37.78
CA GLU A 32 20.18 -18.67 -38.85
C GLU A 32 18.63 -18.41 -38.87
N LYS A 33 17.93 -17.66 -39.74
CA LYS A 33 18.18 -16.94 -41.02
C LYS A 33 17.23 -15.72 -41.17
N CYS A 34 17.38 -14.95 -42.24
CA CYS A 34 16.54 -13.79 -42.61
C CYS A 34 15.28 -14.19 -43.42
N SER A 35 14.20 -13.38 -43.36
CA SER A 35 13.34 -13.10 -44.52
C SER A 35 12.47 -11.85 -44.34
N SER A 36 12.70 -10.85 -45.19
CA SER A 36 11.85 -9.68 -45.40
C SER A 36 10.74 -10.01 -46.40
N VAL A 37 9.52 -9.46 -46.22
CA VAL A 37 8.51 -9.42 -47.28
C VAL A 37 8.01 -7.98 -47.46
N VAL A 38 8.22 -7.45 -48.66
CA VAL A 38 7.64 -6.20 -49.15
C VAL A 38 6.45 -6.56 -50.04
N MET A 39 5.32 -5.85 -49.91
CA MET A 39 4.34 -5.76 -50.98
C MET A 39 3.83 -4.33 -51.13
N ILE A 40 3.74 -3.88 -52.38
CA ILE A 40 3.44 -2.51 -52.79
C ILE A 40 2.04 -2.45 -53.41
N GLY A 41 1.28 -1.41 -53.06
CA GLY A 41 0.45 -0.68 -54.03
C GLY A 41 -1.04 -1.00 -54.13
N ALA A 42 -1.86 0.01 -53.82
CA ALA A 42 -3.03 0.38 -54.62
C ALA A 42 -3.42 1.85 -54.34
N ILE A 43 -3.55 2.67 -55.40
CA ILE A 43 -3.91 4.09 -55.29
C ILE A 43 -5.43 4.26 -55.42
N GLY A 44 -6.06 4.93 -54.46
CA GLY A 44 -7.51 5.19 -54.45
C GLY A 44 -7.88 6.63 -54.07
N ARG A 45 -8.06 7.52 -55.07
CA ARG A 45 -8.62 8.86 -54.87
C ARG A 45 -10.06 8.80 -54.33
N ARG A 46 -10.36 9.43 -53.18
CA ARG A 46 -11.73 9.87 -52.83
C ARG A 46 -11.79 11.06 -51.86
N ARG A 47 -12.19 12.21 -52.41
CA ARG A 47 -12.86 13.39 -51.83
C ARG A 47 -12.69 13.69 -50.33
N ASN A 48 -12.04 14.81 -50.05
CA ASN A 48 -12.12 15.53 -48.77
C ASN A 48 -13.58 15.83 -48.40
N LYS A 49 -14.00 15.40 -47.20
CA LYS A 49 -15.08 16.03 -46.44
C LYS A 49 -14.45 16.63 -45.18
N LEU A 50 -14.67 17.93 -44.95
CA LEU A 50 -14.37 18.51 -43.64
C LEU A 50 -15.25 17.80 -42.61
N ILE A 51 -14.64 16.98 -41.76
CA ILE A 51 -15.25 16.57 -40.49
C ILE A 51 -14.81 17.62 -39.49
N GLN A 52 -15.77 18.43 -39.05
CA GLN A 52 -15.57 19.45 -38.03
C GLN A 52 -15.37 18.75 -36.69
N THR A 53 -14.11 18.44 -36.37
CA THR A 53 -13.75 17.76 -35.11
C THR A 53 -14.10 18.68 -33.94
N ARG A 54 -15.27 18.46 -33.33
CA ARG A 54 -15.57 18.98 -32.00
C ARG A 54 -14.48 18.44 -31.08
N ARG A 55 -13.55 19.30 -30.66
CA ARG A 55 -12.74 19.07 -29.47
C ARG A 55 -13.71 18.99 -28.31
N PHE A 56 -14.12 17.78 -27.94
CA PHE A 56 -14.55 17.52 -26.58
C PHE A 56 -13.37 17.89 -25.70
N ALA A 57 -13.51 18.95 -24.91
CA ALA A 57 -12.62 19.18 -23.81
C ALA A 57 -12.79 17.98 -22.87
N LEU A 58 -11.76 17.14 -22.79
CA LEU A 58 -11.61 16.25 -21.64
C LEU A 58 -11.47 17.20 -20.44
N VAL A 59 -12.51 17.25 -19.62
CA VAL A 59 -12.40 17.81 -18.29
C VAL A 59 -11.62 16.77 -17.51
N ASP A 60 -10.32 17.01 -17.39
CA ASP A 60 -9.42 16.25 -16.55
C ASP A 60 -9.73 16.66 -15.10
N GLU A 61 -10.71 16.00 -14.48
CA GLU A 61 -11.09 16.27 -13.09
C GLU A 61 -9.91 15.93 -12.18
N GLN A 62 -9.46 16.90 -11.37
CA GLN A 62 -8.20 16.81 -10.62
C GLN A 62 -8.12 15.55 -9.74
N ASP A 63 -7.23 14.63 -10.13
CA ASP A 63 -7.05 13.35 -9.44
C ASP A 63 -6.10 13.48 -8.22
N GLN A 64 -6.50 14.32 -7.28
CA GLN A 64 -5.97 14.35 -5.92
C GLN A 64 -7.07 13.97 -4.94
N VAL A 65 -6.86 12.86 -4.24
CA VAL A 65 -7.77 12.40 -3.19
C VAL A 65 -7.59 13.31 -1.98
N SER A 66 -8.45 14.33 -1.86
CA SER A 66 -8.51 15.17 -0.67
C SER A 66 -9.18 14.41 0.47
N PHE A 67 -8.37 13.82 1.35
CA PHE A 67 -8.81 13.31 2.64
C PHE A 67 -8.92 14.45 3.67
N THR A 68 -9.89 14.39 4.59
CA THR A 68 -9.94 15.33 5.73
C THR A 68 -8.78 15.12 6.70
N GLN A 69 -8.58 16.03 7.66
CA GLN A 69 -7.53 15.87 8.68
C GLN A 69 -7.69 14.54 9.45
N GLU A 70 -8.91 14.19 9.82
CA GLU A 70 -9.23 12.98 10.59
C GLU A 70 -9.11 11.70 9.74
N GLU A 71 -9.43 11.79 8.44
CA GLU A 71 -9.19 10.69 7.49
C GLU A 71 -7.68 10.45 7.30
N ASN A 72 -6.89 11.52 7.21
CA ASN A 72 -5.42 11.43 7.19
C ASN A 72 -4.85 10.83 8.48
N SER A 73 -5.35 11.22 9.66
CA SER A 73 -4.93 10.61 10.93
C SER A 73 -5.24 9.11 11.01
N LEU A 74 -6.35 8.63 10.42
CA LEU A 74 -6.57 7.19 10.30
C LEU A 74 -5.57 6.56 9.31
N ILE A 75 -5.34 7.18 8.15
CA ILE A 75 -4.37 6.70 7.14
C ILE A 75 -2.96 6.57 7.74
N GLU A 76 -2.52 7.56 8.54
CA GLU A 76 -1.25 7.57 9.25
C GLU A 76 -1.17 6.45 10.29
N ALA A 77 -2.24 6.23 11.07
CA ALA A 77 -2.30 5.11 12.01
C ALA A 77 -2.24 3.73 11.33
N LEU A 78 -2.55 3.63 10.02
CA LEU A 78 -2.36 2.41 9.23
C LEU A 78 -0.93 2.24 8.70
N VAL A 79 -0.10 3.29 8.67
CA VAL A 79 1.30 3.18 8.21
C VAL A 79 2.07 2.24 9.13
N GLY A 80 2.77 1.28 8.54
CA GLY A 80 3.49 0.23 9.28
C GLY A 80 2.61 -0.87 9.88
N THR A 81 1.30 -0.91 9.63
CA THR A 81 0.42 -2.01 10.09
C THR A 81 0.53 -3.26 9.19
N GLN A 82 1.58 -4.06 9.41
CA GLN A 82 1.85 -5.27 8.64
C GLN A 82 0.69 -6.30 8.67
N GLY A 83 0.48 -6.96 7.53
CA GLY A 83 -0.54 -7.97 7.27
C GLY A 83 -1.98 -7.44 7.37
N ARG A 84 -2.19 -6.14 7.08
CA ARG A 84 -3.45 -5.40 7.28
C ARG A 84 -3.95 -5.51 8.72
N GLY A 85 -3.08 -5.29 9.69
CA GLY A 85 -3.37 -5.47 11.12
C GLY A 85 -3.18 -6.90 11.64
N ARG A 86 -2.55 -7.82 10.89
CA ARG A 86 -2.18 -9.16 11.40
C ARG A 86 -1.11 -9.07 12.47
N SER A 87 -0.08 -8.27 12.21
CA SER A 87 1.12 -8.15 13.04
C SER A 87 1.19 -6.81 13.77
N ALA A 88 0.07 -6.07 13.81
CA ALA A 88 -0.01 -4.80 14.51
C ALA A 88 0.13 -4.99 16.02
N SER A 89 0.91 -4.11 16.66
CA SER A 89 1.08 -4.11 18.11
C SER A 89 -0.22 -3.70 18.83
N PRO A 90 -0.39 -4.01 20.12
CA PRO A 90 -1.54 -3.54 20.90
C PRO A 90 -1.71 -2.01 20.88
N GLN A 91 -0.60 -1.27 20.80
CA GLN A 91 -0.60 0.18 20.67
C GLN A 91 -1.16 0.60 19.31
N GLN A 92 -0.63 0.07 18.19
CA GLN A 92 -1.14 0.35 16.85
C GLN A 92 -2.64 0.03 16.72
N LEU A 93 -3.10 -1.11 17.28
CA LEU A 93 -4.52 -1.46 17.29
C LEU A 93 -5.38 -0.44 18.06
N THR A 94 -4.85 0.11 19.16
CA THR A 94 -5.52 1.14 19.97
C THR A 94 -5.59 2.47 19.23
N ASP A 95 -4.53 2.86 18.53
CA ASP A 95 -4.47 4.13 17.79
C ASP A 95 -5.36 4.09 16.54
N VAL A 96 -5.39 2.96 15.82
CA VAL A 96 -6.32 2.74 14.70
C VAL A 96 -7.78 2.74 15.17
N GLU A 97 -8.13 2.05 16.26
CA GLU A 97 -9.52 2.04 16.76
C GLU A 97 -9.93 3.44 17.28
N ARG A 98 -9.00 4.23 17.84
CA ARG A 98 -9.25 5.63 18.21
C ARG A 98 -9.58 6.49 16.98
N ALA A 99 -8.77 6.41 15.92
CA ALA A 99 -8.99 7.17 14.69
C ALA A 99 -10.27 6.72 13.95
N VAL A 100 -10.56 5.42 13.91
CA VAL A 100 -11.84 4.87 13.43
C VAL A 100 -13.02 5.48 14.19
N LYS A 101 -12.96 5.53 15.53
CA LYS A 101 -14.04 6.07 16.34
C LYS A 101 -14.30 7.55 16.07
N VAL A 102 -13.26 8.37 15.92
CA VAL A 102 -13.40 9.80 15.58
C VAL A 102 -14.19 9.97 14.28
N LEU A 103 -13.90 9.18 13.25
CA LEU A 103 -14.63 9.23 11.97
C LEU A 103 -16.07 8.72 12.10
N GLU A 104 -16.31 7.64 12.85
CA GLU A 104 -17.67 7.13 13.12
C GLU A 104 -18.54 8.16 13.89
N ASP A 105 -17.94 8.91 14.82
CA ASP A 105 -18.61 10.00 15.56
C ASP A 105 -18.90 11.23 14.68
N LEU A 106 -18.08 11.51 13.66
CA LEU A 106 -18.30 12.52 12.61
C LEU A 106 -19.36 12.12 11.56
N LYS A 107 -19.81 10.86 11.56
CA LYS A 107 -20.97 10.29 10.82
C LYS A 107 -20.94 10.30 9.28
N GLY A 108 -20.01 10.97 8.63
CA GLY A 108 -19.75 10.85 7.18
C GLY A 108 -20.97 11.08 6.28
N VAL A 109 -21.06 10.36 5.16
CA VAL A 109 -22.23 10.39 4.26
C VAL A 109 -23.44 9.72 4.93
N PRO A 110 -24.61 10.40 5.00
CA PRO A 110 -25.85 9.81 5.53
C PRO A 110 -26.37 8.69 4.60
N ASP A 111 -27.01 7.68 5.19
CA ASP A 111 -27.50 6.46 4.52
C ASP A 111 -26.53 5.91 3.46
N PRO A 112 -25.28 5.58 3.87
CA PRO A 112 -24.19 5.31 2.95
C PRO A 112 -24.46 4.17 1.97
N THR A 113 -25.30 3.18 2.29
CA THR A 113 -25.63 2.10 1.34
C THR A 113 -26.57 2.51 0.22
N SER A 114 -27.24 3.66 0.36
CA SER A 114 -28.08 4.29 -0.67
C SER A 114 -27.30 5.28 -1.55
N SER A 115 -26.07 5.64 -1.18
CA SER A 115 -25.21 6.58 -1.90
C SER A 115 -24.44 5.89 -3.02
N ASP A 116 -24.33 6.56 -4.19
CA ASP A 116 -23.48 6.10 -5.30
C ASP A 116 -22.00 6.00 -4.92
N LEU A 117 -21.59 6.73 -3.88
CA LEU A 117 -20.23 6.67 -3.34
C LEU A 117 -19.90 5.30 -2.73
N ILE A 118 -20.86 4.43 -2.41
CA ILE A 118 -20.55 3.07 -1.92
C ILE A 118 -20.13 2.10 -3.02
N GLU A 119 -20.55 2.32 -4.26
CA GLU A 119 -20.33 1.37 -5.34
C GLU A 119 -18.90 1.36 -5.88
N GLY A 120 -18.48 0.23 -6.43
CA GLY A 120 -17.19 0.06 -7.07
C GLY A 120 -16.21 -0.78 -6.26
N ARG A 121 -14.91 -0.58 -6.54
CA ARG A 121 -13.81 -1.41 -6.05
C ARG A 121 -13.11 -0.73 -4.86
N TRP A 122 -13.03 -1.44 -3.75
CA TRP A 122 -12.43 -1.00 -2.50
C TRP A 122 -11.23 -1.87 -2.15
N GLN A 123 -10.05 -1.30 -1.94
CA GLN A 123 -8.89 -2.00 -1.39
C GLN A 123 -8.98 -2.05 0.14
N LEU A 124 -8.79 -3.23 0.72
CA LEU A 124 -8.75 -3.42 2.16
C LEU A 124 -7.38 -2.96 2.70
N MET A 125 -7.39 -1.89 3.49
CA MET A 125 -6.19 -1.31 4.09
C MET A 125 -5.92 -1.92 5.47
N PHE A 126 -6.97 -2.19 6.25
CA PHE A 126 -6.85 -2.76 7.60
C PHE A 126 -8.06 -3.62 7.97
N THR A 127 -7.84 -4.70 8.71
CA THR A 127 -8.91 -5.49 9.32
C THR A 127 -8.54 -5.95 10.73
N THR A 128 -9.47 -5.85 11.69
CA THR A 128 -9.31 -6.56 12.97
C THR A 128 -9.53 -8.07 12.78
N ARG A 129 -9.03 -8.88 13.72
CA ARG A 129 -9.16 -10.34 13.71
C ARG A 129 -9.72 -10.85 15.05
N PRO A 130 -11.02 -10.68 15.32
CA PRO A 130 -11.65 -11.39 16.43
C PRO A 130 -11.46 -12.91 16.23
N GLY A 131 -11.38 -13.69 17.31
CA GLY A 131 -11.12 -15.15 17.23
C GLY A 131 -12.14 -15.93 16.39
N THR A 132 -13.31 -15.33 16.15
CA THR A 132 -14.41 -15.82 15.32
C THR A 132 -14.19 -15.66 13.80
N ALA A 133 -13.17 -14.90 13.36
CA ALA A 133 -12.89 -14.59 11.96
C ALA A 133 -12.81 -15.84 11.07
N SER A 134 -13.28 -15.74 9.82
CA SER A 134 -13.35 -16.88 8.89
C SER A 134 -11.96 -17.45 8.53
N PRO A 135 -11.87 -18.72 8.10
CA PRO A 135 -10.61 -19.31 7.64
C PRO A 135 -9.91 -18.50 6.54
N ILE A 136 -10.67 -17.94 5.58
CA ILE A 136 -10.13 -17.12 4.49
C ILE A 136 -9.47 -15.83 5.04
N GLN A 137 -10.09 -15.18 6.03
CA GLN A 137 -9.51 -14.01 6.71
C GLN A 137 -8.25 -14.37 7.51
N ARG A 138 -8.20 -15.55 8.13
CA ARG A 138 -7.01 -16.02 8.85
C ARG A 138 -5.86 -16.31 7.89
N THR A 139 -6.11 -17.04 6.81
CA THR A 139 -5.07 -17.55 5.88
C THR A 139 -4.58 -16.49 4.89
N PHE A 140 -5.47 -15.79 4.18
CA PHE A 140 -5.08 -15.01 2.99
C PHE A 140 -4.96 -13.51 3.24
N VAL A 141 -5.80 -12.94 4.09
CA VAL A 141 -5.77 -11.48 4.37
C VAL A 141 -4.48 -11.08 5.13
N GLY A 142 -3.77 -12.05 5.70
CA GLY A 142 -2.55 -11.87 6.50
C GLY A 142 -1.22 -12.03 5.78
N VAL A 143 -1.19 -12.04 4.45
CA VAL A 143 0.04 -12.09 3.65
C VAL A 143 0.15 -10.77 2.89
N ASP A 144 1.21 -9.99 3.14
CA ASP A 144 1.38 -8.63 2.60
C ASP A 144 1.45 -8.59 1.06
N PHE A 145 1.96 -9.66 0.43
CA PHE A 145 2.06 -9.75 -1.03
C PHE A 145 0.72 -9.81 -1.78
N PHE A 146 -0.39 -10.11 -1.11
CA PHE A 146 -1.70 -10.23 -1.76
C PHE A 146 -2.50 -8.95 -1.60
N SER A 147 -3.05 -8.38 -2.68
CA SER A 147 -4.04 -7.31 -2.57
C SER A 147 -5.41 -7.91 -2.24
N VAL A 148 -6.00 -7.49 -1.12
CA VAL A 148 -7.38 -7.85 -0.75
C VAL A 148 -8.29 -6.71 -1.15
N ILE A 149 -9.31 -7.04 -1.93
CA ILE A 149 -10.23 -6.10 -2.55
C ILE A 149 -11.66 -6.52 -2.22
N GLN A 150 -12.56 -5.57 -2.04
CA GLN A 150 -13.99 -5.77 -1.98
C GLN A 150 -14.68 -4.94 -3.06
N GLU A 151 -15.41 -5.61 -3.96
CA GLU A 151 -16.30 -4.98 -4.92
C GLU A 151 -17.71 -4.93 -4.33
N VAL A 152 -18.36 -3.77 -4.38
CA VAL A 152 -19.73 -3.56 -3.89
C VAL A 152 -20.55 -2.93 -5.01
N TYR A 153 -21.63 -3.59 -5.40
CA TYR A 153 -22.60 -3.09 -6.37
C TYR A 153 -24.00 -3.46 -5.88
N LEU A 154 -24.74 -2.50 -5.34
CA LEU A 154 -26.03 -2.69 -4.69
C LEU A 154 -27.22 -2.25 -5.56
N ARG A 155 -26.96 -1.44 -6.60
CA ARG A 155 -27.97 -0.79 -7.46
C ARG A 155 -28.19 -1.51 -8.81
N SER A 156 -27.59 -2.70 -8.99
CA SER A 156 -27.69 -3.49 -10.22
C SER A 156 -28.85 -4.52 -10.17
N ASN A 157 -29.11 -5.20 -11.29
CA ASN A 157 -30.09 -6.30 -11.35
C ASN A 157 -29.63 -7.59 -10.63
N ASP A 158 -28.36 -7.70 -10.24
CA ASP A 158 -27.80 -8.80 -9.43
C ASP A 158 -26.90 -8.16 -8.35
N PRO A 159 -27.50 -7.56 -7.29
CA PRO A 159 -26.75 -6.85 -6.25
C PRO A 159 -25.75 -7.77 -5.55
N ARG A 160 -24.49 -7.36 -5.47
CA ARG A 160 -23.39 -8.19 -4.98
C ARG A 160 -22.39 -7.45 -4.10
N VAL A 161 -21.86 -8.19 -3.13
CA VAL A 161 -20.59 -7.92 -2.46
C VAL A 161 -19.64 -9.05 -2.83
N SER A 162 -18.47 -8.72 -3.40
CA SER A 162 -17.46 -9.70 -3.79
C SER A 162 -16.13 -9.42 -3.12
N ASN A 163 -15.57 -10.40 -2.42
CA ASN A 163 -14.23 -10.32 -1.87
C ASN A 163 -13.25 -10.98 -2.86
N ILE A 164 -12.19 -10.27 -3.23
CA ILE A 164 -11.17 -10.71 -4.17
C ILE A 164 -9.83 -10.72 -3.44
N VAL A 165 -9.11 -11.84 -3.51
CA VAL A 165 -7.71 -11.95 -3.11
C VAL A 165 -6.90 -12.07 -4.39
N LYS A 166 -6.20 -11.00 -4.78
CA LYS A 166 -5.22 -11.05 -5.87
C LYS A 166 -3.92 -11.68 -5.36
N PHE A 167 -3.45 -12.72 -6.04
CA PHE A 167 -2.17 -13.37 -5.74
C PHE A 167 -0.99 -12.57 -6.32
N SER A 168 -1.14 -12.13 -7.57
CA SER A 168 -0.35 -11.11 -8.27
C SER A 168 -0.99 -10.84 -9.63
N ASP A 169 -0.59 -9.77 -10.32
CA ASP A 169 -1.12 -9.51 -11.68
C ASP A 169 -0.65 -10.53 -12.73
N PHE A 170 0.38 -11.35 -12.43
CA PHE A 170 0.87 -12.44 -13.27
C PHE A 170 0.26 -13.81 -12.93
N ILE A 171 -0.13 -14.04 -11.67
CA ILE A 171 -0.69 -15.33 -11.22
C ILE A 171 -2.20 -15.34 -11.41
N GLY A 172 -2.91 -14.33 -10.90
CA GLY A 172 -4.37 -14.28 -10.87
C GLY A 172 -4.96 -14.00 -9.49
N GLU A 173 -6.20 -14.44 -9.27
CA GLU A 173 -7.01 -14.08 -8.11
C GLU A 173 -8.01 -15.17 -7.69
N LEU A 174 -8.37 -15.19 -6.40
CA LEU A 174 -9.58 -15.86 -5.89
C LEU A 174 -10.67 -14.81 -5.72
N LYS A 175 -11.80 -14.97 -6.42
CA LYS A 175 -13.00 -14.15 -6.22
C LYS A 175 -14.08 -14.98 -5.51
N VAL A 176 -14.63 -14.43 -4.43
CA VAL A 176 -15.73 -14.97 -3.64
C VAL A 176 -16.88 -13.97 -3.67
N GLU A 177 -18.03 -14.36 -4.19
CA GLU A 177 -19.17 -13.48 -4.47
C GLU A 177 -20.36 -13.85 -3.58
N ALA A 178 -21.04 -12.82 -3.08
CA ALA A 178 -22.28 -12.94 -2.34
C ALA A 178 -23.36 -12.08 -2.98
N ILE A 179 -24.57 -12.63 -3.08
CA ILE A 179 -25.79 -11.84 -3.32
C ILE A 179 -25.99 -10.92 -2.12
N ALA A 180 -26.36 -9.66 -2.36
CA ALA A 180 -26.48 -8.63 -1.34
C ALA A 180 -27.87 -7.98 -1.32
N SER A 181 -28.24 -7.37 -0.20
CA SER A 181 -29.40 -6.49 -0.11
C SER A 181 -29.20 -5.40 0.96
N ILE A 182 -29.83 -4.25 0.76
CA ILE A 182 -29.84 -3.14 1.73
C ILE A 182 -30.95 -3.39 2.75
N LYS A 183 -30.67 -3.21 4.04
CA LYS A 183 -31.67 -3.34 5.11
C LYS A 183 -32.18 -2.00 5.66
N ASP A 184 -31.26 -1.09 6.01
CA ASP A 184 -31.57 0.09 6.83
C ASP A 184 -30.62 1.28 6.59
N GLY A 185 -30.21 1.50 5.33
CA GLY A 185 -29.31 2.62 4.93
C GLY A 185 -27.84 2.46 5.36
N LYS A 186 -27.56 1.60 6.34
CA LYS A 186 -26.21 1.26 6.82
C LYS A 186 -25.85 -0.20 6.64
N ARG A 187 -26.78 -1.12 6.92
CA ARG A 187 -26.54 -2.55 6.85
C ARG A 187 -26.76 -3.11 5.44
N ILE A 188 -25.71 -3.74 4.92
CA ILE A 188 -25.75 -4.66 3.78
C ILE A 188 -25.87 -6.07 4.35
N LEU A 189 -26.95 -6.77 4.03
CA LEU A 189 -27.06 -8.22 4.22
C LEU A 189 -26.40 -8.91 3.02
N PHE A 190 -25.71 -10.02 3.24
CA PHE A 190 -25.12 -10.80 2.15
C PHE A 190 -25.22 -12.30 2.39
N GLN A 191 -25.24 -13.08 1.30
CA GLN A 191 -25.11 -14.54 1.33
C GLN A 191 -24.17 -15.00 0.21
N PHE A 192 -23.06 -15.65 0.58
CA PHE A 192 -22.11 -16.21 -0.39
C PHE A 192 -22.78 -17.30 -1.23
N ASP A 193 -22.72 -17.17 -2.55
CA ASP A 193 -23.31 -18.12 -3.51
C ASP A 193 -22.29 -18.67 -4.52
N ARG A 194 -21.17 -17.99 -4.75
CA ARG A 194 -20.16 -18.35 -5.77
C ARG A 194 -18.75 -18.08 -5.30
N ALA A 195 -17.80 -18.88 -5.77
CA ALA A 195 -16.38 -18.53 -5.73
C ALA A 195 -15.60 -19.27 -6.81
N ALA A 196 -14.55 -18.63 -7.32
CA ALA A 196 -13.68 -19.20 -8.35
C ALA A 196 -12.25 -18.63 -8.26
N PHE A 197 -11.27 -19.47 -8.59
CA PHE A 197 -9.93 -19.02 -8.94
C PHE A 197 -9.88 -18.65 -10.42
N SER A 198 -9.30 -17.49 -10.73
CA SER A 198 -9.04 -17.04 -12.08
C SER A 198 -7.52 -16.89 -12.25
N PHE A 199 -6.89 -17.80 -12.98
CA PHE A 199 -5.45 -17.76 -13.23
C PHE A 199 -5.15 -17.07 -14.56
N LYS A 200 -4.18 -16.14 -14.57
CA LYS A 200 -3.87 -15.32 -15.76
C LYS A 200 -3.26 -16.12 -16.90
N PHE A 201 -2.61 -17.24 -16.58
CA PHE A 201 -1.98 -18.16 -17.52
C PHE A 201 -2.93 -19.25 -18.06
N LEU A 202 -4.23 -19.20 -17.74
CA LEU A 202 -5.23 -20.18 -18.21
C LEU A 202 -6.49 -19.49 -18.77
N PRO A 203 -7.09 -20.02 -19.86
CA PRO A 203 -8.25 -19.41 -20.49
C PRO A 203 -9.59 -19.70 -19.77
N PHE A 204 -9.56 -20.40 -18.64
CA PHE A 204 -10.76 -20.79 -17.87
C PHE A 204 -10.57 -20.60 -16.36
N LYS A 205 -11.70 -20.46 -15.66
CA LYS A 205 -11.75 -20.32 -14.19
C LYS A 205 -11.94 -21.69 -13.53
N PHE A 206 -11.30 -21.90 -12.38
CA PHE A 206 -11.51 -23.09 -11.56
C PHE A 206 -12.55 -22.79 -10.48
N PRO A 207 -13.60 -23.61 -10.32
CA PRO A 207 -14.55 -23.43 -9.23
C PRO A 207 -13.85 -23.62 -7.88
N TYR A 208 -14.15 -22.77 -6.90
CA TYR A 208 -13.69 -22.96 -5.53
C TYR A 208 -14.46 -24.16 -4.92
N PRO A 209 -13.79 -25.14 -4.28
CA PRO A 209 -14.43 -26.39 -3.84
C PRO A 209 -15.22 -26.22 -2.52
N VAL A 210 -16.10 -25.22 -2.46
CA VAL A 210 -17.01 -25.00 -1.33
C VAL A 210 -18.46 -25.05 -1.82
N PRO A 211 -19.27 -26.01 -1.34
CA PRO A 211 -20.67 -26.12 -1.71
C PRO A 211 -21.51 -25.13 -0.90
N PHE A 212 -21.53 -23.86 -1.29
CA PHE A 212 -22.23 -22.78 -0.56
C PHE A 212 -23.69 -23.10 -0.20
N ARG A 213 -24.39 -23.90 -1.02
CA ARG A 213 -25.76 -24.37 -0.76
C ARG A 213 -25.89 -25.23 0.51
N LEU A 214 -24.83 -25.92 0.93
CA LEU A 214 -24.79 -26.75 2.13
C LEU A 214 -24.42 -25.97 3.41
N LEU A 215 -23.89 -24.75 3.28
CA LEU A 215 -23.48 -23.91 4.41
C LEU A 215 -24.66 -23.22 5.11
N GLY A 216 -25.84 -23.14 4.48
CA GLY A 216 -27.03 -22.55 5.07
C GLY A 216 -26.80 -21.13 5.59
N ASP A 217 -26.97 -20.95 6.90
CA ASP A 217 -26.76 -19.66 7.58
C ASP A 217 -25.29 -19.29 7.78
N GLU A 218 -24.34 -20.23 7.70
CA GLU A 218 -22.90 -19.92 7.80
C GLU A 218 -22.38 -19.13 6.59
N ALA A 219 -23.05 -19.25 5.43
CA ALA A 219 -22.78 -18.45 4.25
C ALA A 219 -23.37 -17.03 4.32
N LYS A 220 -24.22 -16.74 5.32
CA LYS A 220 -24.87 -15.44 5.52
C LYS A 220 -24.04 -14.54 6.43
N GLY A 221 -24.14 -13.24 6.20
CA GLY A 221 -23.56 -12.24 7.08
C GLY A 221 -24.13 -10.85 6.83
N TRP A 222 -23.53 -9.89 7.52
CA TRP A 222 -23.84 -8.48 7.32
C TRP A 222 -22.59 -7.61 7.46
N LEU A 223 -22.60 -6.48 6.76
CA LEU A 223 -21.65 -5.38 6.87
C LEU A 223 -22.44 -4.10 7.18
N ASP A 224 -22.16 -3.47 8.30
CA ASP A 224 -22.62 -2.11 8.58
C ASP A 224 -21.59 -1.14 8.04
N THR A 225 -21.97 -0.28 7.10
CA THR A 225 -21.14 0.86 6.71
C THR A 225 -21.33 1.95 7.76
N THR A 226 -20.36 2.07 8.67
CA THR A 226 -20.41 2.99 9.81
C THR A 226 -19.84 4.37 9.49
N TYR A 227 -18.91 4.43 8.52
CA TYR A 227 -18.44 5.66 7.91
C TYR A 227 -18.23 5.47 6.41
N LEU A 228 -18.64 6.46 5.63
CA LEU A 228 -18.31 6.61 4.21
C LEU A 228 -17.87 8.06 4.01
N SER A 229 -16.69 8.25 3.43
CA SER A 229 -16.13 9.56 3.12
C SER A 229 -17.05 10.36 2.21
N PRO A 230 -17.23 11.68 2.42
CA PRO A 230 -17.87 12.56 1.44
C PRO A 230 -17.18 12.54 0.06
N SER A 231 -15.88 12.25 0.01
CA SER A 231 -15.15 12.06 -1.26
C SER A 231 -15.40 10.70 -1.93
N GLY A 232 -16.02 9.76 -1.21
CA GLY A 232 -16.17 8.36 -1.62
C GLY A 232 -14.88 7.55 -1.64
N ASN A 233 -13.75 8.07 -1.15
CA ASN A 233 -12.45 7.37 -1.24
C ASN A 233 -12.07 6.56 0.00
N LEU A 234 -12.65 6.82 1.17
CA LEU A 234 -12.47 6.04 2.41
C LEU A 234 -13.81 5.48 2.89
N ARG A 235 -13.81 4.25 3.41
CA ARG A 235 -14.99 3.62 4.03
C ARG A 235 -14.58 2.74 5.20
N ILE A 236 -15.34 2.85 6.30
CA ILE A 236 -15.24 1.97 7.45
C ILE A 236 -16.47 1.07 7.46
N SER A 237 -16.27 -0.21 7.73
CA SER A 237 -17.37 -1.17 7.87
C SER A 237 -17.16 -2.08 9.07
N ARG A 238 -18.23 -2.36 9.82
CA ARG A 238 -18.25 -3.34 10.91
C ARG A 238 -18.97 -4.60 10.41
N GLY A 239 -18.34 -5.77 10.52
CA GLY A 239 -18.89 -7.06 10.10
C GLY A 239 -19.54 -7.85 11.24
N ASN A 240 -20.43 -8.77 10.88
CA ASN A 240 -21.21 -9.62 11.78
C ASN A 240 -20.43 -10.43 12.85
N LYS A 241 -19.11 -10.50 12.76
CA LYS A 241 -18.23 -11.19 13.71
C LYS A 241 -17.46 -10.25 14.66
N GLY A 242 -17.78 -8.94 14.66
CA GLY A 242 -17.01 -7.93 15.39
C GLY A 242 -15.75 -7.47 14.64
N THR A 243 -15.70 -7.68 13.33
CA THR A 243 -14.55 -7.28 12.49
C THR A 243 -14.71 -5.83 12.03
N THR A 244 -13.73 -4.98 12.30
CA THR A 244 -13.59 -3.66 11.67
C THR A 244 -12.85 -3.84 10.35
N PHE A 245 -13.33 -3.21 9.29
CA PHE A 245 -12.64 -3.10 8.00
C PHE A 245 -12.46 -1.62 7.66
N VAL A 246 -11.24 -1.20 7.33
CA VAL A 246 -10.96 0.10 6.72
C VAL A 246 -10.56 -0.13 5.28
N LEU A 247 -11.27 0.50 4.35
CA LEU A 247 -11.07 0.33 2.91
C LEU A 247 -10.93 1.67 2.20
N GLN A 248 -10.11 1.71 1.14
CA GLN A 248 -9.94 2.88 0.27
C GLN A 248 -10.25 2.52 -1.20
N LYS A 249 -10.85 3.43 -1.99
CA LYS A 249 -11.01 3.22 -3.45
C LYS A 249 -9.74 3.58 -4.23
N LYS A 250 -9.11 4.68 -3.84
CA LYS A 250 -7.88 5.23 -4.43
C LYS A 250 -6.82 5.27 -3.35
N THR A 251 -5.66 4.69 -3.62
CA THR A 251 -4.50 4.74 -2.72
C THR A 251 -3.67 5.97 -3.04
N GLU A 252 -3.41 6.81 -2.05
CA GLU A 252 -2.57 7.99 -2.20
C GLU A 252 -1.13 7.62 -2.56
N ILE A 253 -0.43 8.45 -3.36
CA ILE A 253 0.93 8.15 -3.84
C ILE A 253 1.92 8.01 -2.67
N ARG A 254 1.77 8.79 -1.59
CA ARG A 254 2.55 8.64 -0.35
C ARG A 254 2.37 7.26 0.28
N GLN A 255 1.14 6.74 0.31
CA GLN A 255 0.86 5.38 0.79
C GLN A 255 1.46 4.31 -0.12
N LYS A 256 1.49 4.52 -1.45
CA LYS A 256 2.17 3.61 -2.39
C LYS A 256 3.66 3.52 -2.08
N LEU A 257 4.33 4.65 -1.89
CA LEU A 257 5.75 4.71 -1.51
C LEU A 257 6.03 3.98 -0.19
N LEU A 258 5.24 4.24 0.85
CA LEU A 258 5.39 3.58 2.15
C LEU A 258 5.13 2.05 2.06
N SER A 259 4.16 1.64 1.23
CA SER A 259 3.92 0.22 0.94
C SER A 259 5.08 -0.42 0.17
N ALA A 260 5.67 0.28 -0.79
CA ALA A 260 6.83 -0.19 -1.54
C ALA A 260 8.05 -0.37 -0.62
N ILE A 261 8.35 0.64 0.20
CA ILE A 261 9.43 0.61 1.20
C ILE A 261 9.26 -0.56 2.17
N SER A 262 8.07 -0.71 2.78
CA SER A 262 7.80 -1.79 3.74
C SER A 262 7.86 -3.22 3.17
N THR A 263 7.87 -3.37 1.84
CA THR A 263 7.99 -4.67 1.15
C THR A 263 9.30 -4.83 0.38
N ASP A 264 10.16 -3.80 0.40
CA ASP A 264 11.37 -3.62 -0.43
C ASP A 264 11.15 -3.96 -1.92
N LYS A 265 10.03 -3.51 -2.48
CA LYS A 265 9.60 -3.81 -3.85
C LYS A 265 8.99 -2.60 -4.53
N GLY A 266 9.48 -2.27 -5.71
CA GLY A 266 8.94 -1.16 -6.52
C GLY A 266 9.23 0.23 -5.93
N VAL A 267 10.25 0.36 -5.08
CA VAL A 267 10.51 1.59 -4.31
C VAL A 267 10.93 2.74 -5.22
N LEU A 268 11.80 2.47 -6.19
CA LEU A 268 12.26 3.47 -7.16
C LEU A 268 11.10 3.95 -8.03
N GLU A 269 10.25 3.03 -8.49
CA GLU A 269 9.06 3.32 -9.28
C GLU A 269 8.04 4.17 -8.51
N ALA A 270 7.87 3.91 -7.20
CA ALA A 270 7.00 4.72 -6.34
C ALA A 270 7.59 6.10 -6.00
N ILE A 271 8.93 6.20 -5.88
CA ILE A 271 9.66 7.47 -5.77
C ILE A 271 9.45 8.31 -7.05
N ASP A 272 9.65 7.70 -8.22
CA ASP A 272 9.53 8.38 -9.52
C ASP A 272 8.08 8.80 -9.81
N GLU A 273 7.08 7.99 -9.43
CA GLU A 273 5.65 8.37 -9.50
C GLU A 273 5.39 9.63 -8.64
N LEU A 274 5.86 9.65 -7.39
CA LEU A 274 5.65 10.77 -6.46
C LEU A 274 6.31 12.06 -6.95
N ILE A 275 7.58 11.99 -7.38
CA ILE A 275 8.33 13.15 -7.87
C ILE A 275 7.69 13.70 -9.15
N SER A 276 7.29 12.83 -10.08
CA SER A 276 6.69 13.25 -11.35
C SER A 276 5.36 13.98 -11.13
N THR A 277 4.45 13.39 -10.35
CA THR A 277 3.15 14.01 -10.03
C THR A 277 3.31 15.32 -9.23
N TYR A 278 4.34 15.44 -8.39
CA TYR A 278 4.60 16.69 -7.67
C TYR A 278 5.07 17.80 -8.62
N LYS A 279 5.99 17.50 -9.55
CA LYS A 279 6.49 18.46 -10.55
C LYS A 279 5.38 18.95 -11.49
N GLU A 280 4.47 18.08 -11.91
CA GLU A 280 3.32 18.43 -12.76
C GLU A 280 2.37 19.44 -12.11
N LYS A 281 2.26 19.47 -10.78
CA LYS A 281 1.40 20.42 -10.06
C LYS A 281 1.94 21.85 -10.02
N GLY A 282 3.21 22.09 -10.37
CA GLY A 282 3.81 23.43 -10.32
C GLY A 282 3.85 24.03 -8.90
N ILE A 283 3.95 23.19 -7.87
CA ILE A 283 4.20 23.65 -6.50
C ILE A 283 5.56 24.37 -6.50
N GLY A 284 5.64 25.53 -5.84
CA GLY A 284 6.78 26.46 -5.89
C GLY A 284 8.09 25.92 -5.31
N GLU A 285 9.09 26.80 -5.14
CA GLU A 285 10.42 26.43 -4.64
C GLU A 285 10.33 25.49 -3.43
N ILE A 286 10.90 24.30 -3.58
CA ILE A 286 10.91 23.27 -2.53
C ILE A 286 12.02 23.62 -1.57
N GLU A 287 11.67 24.04 -0.36
CA GLU A 287 12.65 24.35 0.68
C GLU A 287 12.85 23.16 1.62
N LEU A 288 14.11 22.90 1.98
CA LEU A 288 14.49 21.89 2.95
C LEU A 288 13.98 22.31 4.34
N GLN A 289 12.98 21.60 4.85
CA GLN A 289 12.42 21.86 6.17
C GLN A 289 13.37 21.40 7.29
N GLU A 290 13.57 22.27 8.28
CA GLU A 290 14.21 21.92 9.56
C GLU A 290 13.35 20.92 10.35
N GLY A 291 13.98 20.12 11.20
CA GLY A 291 13.34 19.12 12.07
C GLY A 291 14.17 17.84 12.19
N GLU A 292 13.72 16.89 13.02
CA GLU A 292 14.30 15.54 13.04
C GLU A 292 13.69 14.67 11.93
N TRP A 293 14.51 13.93 11.17
CA TRP A 293 14.04 13.16 10.00
C TRP A 293 14.61 11.74 9.95
N GLN A 294 13.78 10.74 10.25
CA GLN A 294 14.18 9.34 10.19
C GLN A 294 14.25 8.82 8.74
N MET A 295 15.40 8.26 8.35
CA MET A 295 15.53 7.53 7.08
C MET A 295 14.61 6.31 7.03
N LEU A 296 13.82 6.19 5.95
CA LEU A 296 12.92 5.07 5.70
C LEU A 296 13.54 4.00 4.79
N TRP A 297 14.36 4.42 3.83
CA TRP A 297 14.96 3.56 2.80
C TRP A 297 16.17 4.26 2.15
N SER A 298 17.05 3.49 1.51
CA SER A 298 18.17 4.01 0.72
C SER A 298 18.36 3.17 -0.55
N SER A 299 18.67 3.82 -1.67
CA SER A 299 18.86 3.13 -2.96
C SER A 299 20.20 2.41 -3.11
N GLN A 300 21.00 2.29 -2.05
CA GLN A 300 22.20 1.45 -2.00
C GLN A 300 22.13 0.45 -0.84
N TYR A 301 22.51 -0.81 -1.12
CA TYR A 301 22.51 -1.94 -0.20
C TYR A 301 23.52 -1.86 0.97
N LEU A 302 24.10 -0.69 1.25
CA LEU A 302 25.20 -0.49 2.21
C LEU A 302 24.86 0.46 3.36
N VAL A 303 23.62 0.42 3.86
CA VAL A 303 23.25 0.97 5.17
C VAL A 303 22.45 -0.03 6.00
N ASP A 304 22.66 -1.34 5.80
CA ASP A 304 22.29 -2.34 6.80
C ASP A 304 23.32 -2.28 7.95
N ILE A 305 23.12 -1.28 8.79
CA ILE A 305 23.97 -0.97 9.93
C ILE A 305 23.73 -2.06 11.01
N LEU A 306 24.50 -3.13 10.84
CA LEU A 306 24.35 -4.43 11.49
C LEU A 306 24.18 -4.33 13.03
N LEU A 307 23.33 -5.19 13.61
CA LEU A 307 23.23 -5.42 15.07
C LEU A 307 22.89 -4.19 15.94
N GLY A 308 22.05 -3.28 15.45
CA GLY A 308 21.55 -2.16 16.27
C GLY A 308 22.56 -1.01 16.45
N LEU A 309 23.60 -0.99 15.61
CA LEU A 309 24.35 0.21 15.33
C LEU A 309 23.42 1.27 14.69
N LYS A 310 23.75 2.56 14.78
CA LYS A 310 23.07 3.67 14.09
C LYS A 310 24.10 4.60 13.45
N PHE A 311 23.81 5.21 12.31
CA PHE A 311 24.60 6.35 11.84
C PHE A 311 23.99 7.64 12.42
N SER A 312 24.86 8.54 12.89
CA SER A 312 24.53 9.87 13.38
C SER A 312 25.40 10.87 12.64
N MET A 313 24.82 11.97 12.15
CA MET A 313 25.54 12.97 11.37
C MET A 313 25.04 14.37 11.72
N VAL A 314 25.90 15.14 12.37
CA VAL A 314 25.68 16.56 12.61
C VAL A 314 26.41 17.34 11.52
N GLY A 315 25.74 18.34 10.97
CA GLY A 315 26.29 19.18 9.92
C GLY A 315 25.46 20.43 9.67
N THR A 316 26.04 21.34 8.89
CA THR A 316 25.41 22.57 8.41
C THR A 316 25.05 22.44 6.92
N PHE A 317 24.04 23.17 6.46
CA PHE A 317 23.65 23.20 5.05
C PHE A 317 23.42 24.64 4.57
N VAL A 318 23.72 24.88 3.30
CA VAL A 318 23.49 26.18 2.63
C VAL A 318 22.79 25.93 1.29
N LYS A 319 21.69 26.64 1.01
CA LYS A 319 20.99 26.56 -0.29
C LYS A 319 21.94 27.06 -1.39
N SER A 320 22.33 26.19 -2.31
CA SER A 320 23.28 26.49 -3.39
C SER A 320 22.61 26.71 -4.75
N ASP A 321 21.42 26.14 -4.96
CA ASP A 321 20.52 26.39 -6.10
C ASP A 321 19.06 26.23 -5.63
N THR A 322 18.12 26.35 -6.55
CA THR A 322 16.66 26.22 -6.42
C THR A 322 16.23 25.04 -5.54
N ASN A 323 16.87 23.88 -5.70
CA ASN A 323 16.58 22.66 -4.93
C ASN A 323 17.85 21.93 -4.45
N THR A 324 19.03 22.55 -4.49
CA THR A 324 20.28 21.92 -4.02
C THR A 324 20.85 22.63 -2.81
N TYR A 325 21.47 21.83 -1.95
CA TYR A 325 22.04 22.27 -0.69
C TYR A 325 23.47 21.74 -0.55
N ASP A 326 24.41 22.63 -0.30
CA ASP A 326 25.78 22.27 0.03
C ASP A 326 25.81 21.90 1.51
N VAL A 327 25.94 20.60 1.81
CA VAL A 327 25.96 20.07 3.17
C VAL A 327 27.42 19.90 3.60
N THR A 328 27.78 20.52 4.72
CA THR A 328 29.05 20.31 5.42
C THR A 328 28.80 19.42 6.62
N MET A 329 29.43 18.24 6.67
CA MET A 329 29.42 17.37 7.85
C MET A 329 30.45 17.90 8.86
N ASP A 330 30.00 18.16 10.09
CA ASP A 330 30.84 18.62 11.18
C ASP A 330 31.29 17.44 12.06
N ASP A 331 30.36 16.52 12.38
CA ASP A 331 30.61 15.27 13.11
C ASP A 331 29.77 14.12 12.52
N ALA A 332 30.42 13.06 12.03
CA ALA A 332 29.75 11.81 11.65
C ALA A 332 30.18 10.69 12.61
N ALA A 333 29.26 9.80 13.02
CA ALA A 333 29.57 8.70 13.93
C ALA A 333 28.69 7.46 13.70
N ILE A 334 29.24 6.27 13.99
CA ILE A 334 28.46 5.04 14.17
C ILE A 334 28.24 4.82 15.67
N VAL A 335 26.98 4.77 16.10
CA VAL A 335 26.56 4.64 17.50
C VAL A 335 26.11 3.21 17.79
N ALA A 336 26.79 2.55 18.73
CA ALA A 336 26.49 1.22 19.27
C ALA A 336 25.94 1.32 20.69
N GLY A 337 24.62 1.27 20.87
CA GLY A 337 24.00 1.45 22.19
C GLY A 337 24.36 2.81 22.80
N GLY A 338 25.19 2.81 23.85
CA GLY A 338 25.66 4.03 24.54
C GLY A 338 27.02 4.58 24.07
N PHE A 339 27.64 4.00 23.04
CA PHE A 339 28.97 4.38 22.55
C PHE A 339 28.92 4.87 21.10
N GLY A 340 29.58 5.99 20.79
CA GLY A 340 29.75 6.48 19.41
C GLY A 340 31.19 6.37 18.94
N TYR A 341 31.42 5.86 17.73
CA TYR A 341 32.71 5.87 17.05
C TYR A 341 32.67 6.93 15.93
N PRO A 342 33.48 8.00 16.01
CA PRO A 342 33.49 9.04 14.98
C PRO A 342 34.08 8.50 13.67
N LEU A 343 33.57 8.99 12.54
CA LEU A 343 34.02 8.65 11.20
C LEU A 343 34.58 9.90 10.52
N GLU A 344 35.85 9.84 10.12
CA GLU A 344 36.45 10.84 9.23
C GLU A 344 35.97 10.62 7.79
N LEU A 345 34.78 11.13 7.48
CA LEU A 345 34.24 11.20 6.12
C LEU A 345 34.59 12.54 5.46
N GLY A 346 34.66 12.53 4.13
CA GLY A 346 34.88 13.75 3.35
C GLY A 346 33.79 14.78 3.62
N SER A 347 34.18 15.92 4.22
CA SER A 347 33.28 16.78 4.98
C SER A 347 32.25 17.58 4.18
N LYS A 348 32.17 17.43 2.84
CA LYS A 348 31.21 18.20 2.01
C LYS A 348 30.62 17.37 0.87
N PHE A 349 29.31 17.49 0.68
CA PHE A 349 28.58 16.94 -0.46
C PHE A 349 27.39 17.81 -0.84
N VAL A 350 26.89 17.63 -2.07
CA VAL A 350 25.67 18.29 -2.55
C VAL A 350 24.48 17.36 -2.32
N LEU A 351 23.43 17.89 -1.69
CA LEU A 351 22.15 17.25 -1.46
C LEU A 351 21.10 17.89 -2.38
N GLU A 352 20.54 17.11 -3.31
CA GLU A 352 19.42 17.53 -4.16
C GLU A 352 18.10 17.16 -3.47
N LEU A 353 17.23 18.13 -3.22
CA LEU A 353 15.88 17.91 -2.70
C LEU A 353 14.93 17.65 -3.89
N LEU A 354 14.39 16.44 -3.97
CA LEU A 354 13.53 16.00 -5.07
C LEU A 354 12.04 16.17 -4.76
N TYR A 355 11.69 16.08 -3.49
CA TYR A 355 10.34 16.17 -2.96
C TYR A 355 10.42 16.57 -1.49
N SER A 356 9.52 17.44 -1.03
CA SER A 356 9.25 17.65 0.39
C SER A 356 7.78 17.99 0.61
N ASP A 357 7.18 17.34 1.59
CA ASP A 357 5.98 17.81 2.28
C ASP A 357 6.26 17.88 3.80
N ASP A 358 5.21 18.02 4.61
CA ASP A 358 5.25 18.09 6.08
C ASP A 358 5.66 16.76 6.76
N LYS A 359 5.64 15.64 6.03
CA LYS A 359 5.72 14.27 6.56
C LYS A 359 6.86 13.45 5.95
N ILE A 360 7.13 13.61 4.65
CA ILE A 360 8.15 12.90 3.89
C ILE A 360 8.90 13.89 3.01
N ARG A 361 10.22 13.77 3.00
CA ARG A 361 11.09 14.31 1.96
C ARG A 361 11.83 13.19 1.25
N ILE A 362 12.15 13.40 -0.02
CA ILE A 362 13.02 12.54 -0.80
C ILE A 362 14.21 13.40 -1.22
N THR A 363 15.38 13.01 -0.74
CA THR A 363 16.64 13.64 -1.13
C THR A 363 17.44 12.72 -2.03
N ARG A 364 18.36 13.30 -2.79
CA ARG A 364 19.39 12.60 -3.54
C ARG A 364 20.75 13.15 -3.15
N GLY A 365 21.54 12.32 -2.49
CA GLY A 365 22.85 12.69 -1.97
C GLY A 365 24.01 12.26 -2.87
N TYR A 366 25.16 12.07 -2.22
CA TYR A 366 26.39 11.54 -2.83
C TYR A 366 26.13 10.25 -3.62
N ASN A 367 26.85 10.02 -4.72
CA ASN A 367 26.66 8.89 -5.64
C ASN A 367 25.23 8.70 -6.19
N LYS A 368 24.39 9.74 -6.18
CA LYS A 368 22.97 9.71 -6.61
C LYS A 368 22.09 8.75 -5.79
N ILE A 369 22.49 8.44 -4.55
CA ILE A 369 21.68 7.65 -3.62
C ILE A 369 20.39 8.41 -3.35
N MET A 370 19.23 7.75 -3.47
CA MET A 370 17.93 8.33 -3.15
C MET A 370 17.45 7.85 -1.78
N GLU A 371 17.04 8.79 -0.94
CA GLU A 371 16.76 8.57 0.49
C GLU A 371 15.42 9.22 0.87
N PRO A 372 14.32 8.43 0.90
CA PRO A 372 13.08 8.85 1.53
C PRO A 372 13.27 8.92 3.06
N THR A 373 12.93 10.04 3.68
CA THR A 373 12.98 10.23 5.13
C THR A 373 11.63 10.75 5.66
N LYS A 374 11.16 10.26 6.81
CA LYS A 374 9.93 10.72 7.49
C LYS A 374 10.27 11.74 8.57
N ASN A 375 9.45 12.78 8.74
CA ASN A 375 9.53 13.71 9.88
C ASN A 375 9.24 12.97 11.20
N SER A 376 10.05 13.24 12.22
CA SER A 376 10.00 12.64 13.57
C SER A 376 9.43 13.58 14.64
N ASP A 377 9.34 14.89 14.38
CA ASP A 377 8.94 15.94 15.35
C ASP A 377 7.45 15.88 15.76
N GLU A 378 6.71 14.89 15.25
CA GLU A 378 5.30 14.64 15.57
C GLU A 378 5.10 13.99 16.96
N LEU A 379 6.18 13.53 17.62
CA LEU A 379 6.09 12.78 18.88
C LEU A 379 6.48 13.56 20.15
N GLU A 380 7.34 14.58 20.09
CA GLU A 380 7.68 15.40 21.26
C GLU A 380 7.86 16.89 20.92
N ARG A 381 7.09 17.77 21.58
CA ARG A 381 7.42 19.20 21.70
C ARG A 381 7.55 19.61 23.16
N PRO A 382 8.77 19.93 23.60
CA PRO A 382 9.02 21.04 24.51
C PRO A 382 9.79 22.16 23.80
N SER A 383 9.84 23.34 24.43
CA SER A 383 10.12 24.61 23.78
C SER A 383 11.60 25.02 23.70
N SER A 384 11.95 25.60 22.54
CA SER A 384 12.86 26.75 22.33
C SER A 384 14.37 26.65 22.64
N GLY A 385 15.17 26.86 21.59
CA GLY A 385 16.56 27.32 21.62
C GLY A 385 17.16 27.34 20.21
N PRO A 386 17.77 28.44 19.71
CA PRO A 386 18.27 28.50 18.34
C PRO A 386 19.60 27.75 18.21
N GLY A 387 19.58 26.62 17.50
CA GLY A 387 20.76 25.84 17.14
C GLY A 387 20.37 24.77 16.14
N THR A 388 20.50 25.07 14.84
CA THR A 388 20.14 24.16 13.75
C THR A 388 20.92 22.85 13.88
N ARG A 389 20.20 21.75 14.09
CA ARG A 389 20.75 20.40 14.20
C ARG A 389 19.93 19.49 13.29
N ILE A 390 20.61 18.68 12.49
CA ILE A 390 20.02 17.52 11.84
C ILE A 390 20.37 16.30 12.71
N SER A 391 19.37 15.45 12.95
CA SER A 391 19.47 14.16 13.65
C SER A 391 19.16 13.03 12.67
#